data_AF-A0A377ZWD5-F1
#
_entry.id   AF-A0A377ZWD5-F1
#
_cell.length_a   1.000
_cell.length_b   1.000
_cell.length_c   1.000
_cell.angle_alpha   90.00
_cell.angle_beta   90.00
_cell.angle_gamma   90.00
#
_symmetry.space_group_name_H-M   'P 1'
#
loop_
_entity.id
_entity.type
_entity.pdbx_description
1 polymer ?
#
loop_
_entity_poly.entity_id
_entity_poly.type
_entity_poly.pdbx_seq_one_letter_code
_entity_poly.pdbx_strand_id
1 'polypeptide(L)'
;MKALADAGYPQAVIPPQERPNVPLLRQLGFSGSDEQVVARVAQQEPDLLSAVSSASAMWVANAATVCPSADSLDGLVHLTVANLQDKFHRASEAPTTEALLQAIFPDRTRFAIHPALPASAWFGDEGAANHNRLGGEYGAPAPSSLSMAAAGGARRRRVAIRRGKPLRPARR
;
A
#
# COMPACT_ATOMS: atom_id res chain seq x y z
N MET A 1 -18.44 -2.77 11.75
CA MET A 1 -19.11 -3.26 10.52
C MET A 1 -20.57 -3.62 10.79
N LYS A 2 -20.88 -4.73 11.49
CA LYS A 2 -22.27 -5.20 11.70
C LYS A 2 -23.22 -4.16 12.29
N ALA A 3 -22.80 -3.44 13.33
CA ALA A 3 -23.64 -2.41 13.96
C ALA A 3 -24.07 -1.27 13.00
N LEU A 4 -23.19 -0.85 12.09
CA LEU A 4 -23.53 0.20 11.10
C LEU A 4 -24.45 -0.36 10.00
N ALA A 5 -24.21 -1.59 9.57
CA ALA A 5 -25.10 -2.28 8.63
C ALA A 5 -26.51 -2.43 9.22
N ASP A 6 -26.62 -2.81 10.49
CA ASP A 6 -27.90 -2.95 11.20
C ASP A 6 -28.63 -1.62 11.40
N ALA A 7 -27.87 -0.52 11.47
CA ALA A 7 -28.41 0.83 11.50
C ALA A 7 -28.81 1.38 10.11
N GLY A 8 -28.64 0.59 9.04
CA GLY A 8 -29.05 0.95 7.68
C GLY A 8 -27.98 1.62 6.82
N TYR A 9 -26.73 1.73 7.30
CA TYR A 9 -25.62 2.23 6.49
C TYR A 9 -25.04 1.11 5.60
N PRO A 10 -24.97 1.27 4.27
CA PRO A 10 -24.40 0.25 3.39
C PRO A 10 -22.96 -0.12 3.81
N GLN A 11 -22.71 -1.41 4.02
CA GLN A 11 -21.44 -1.92 4.49
C GLN A 11 -20.97 -3.10 3.63
N ALA A 12 -19.67 -3.18 3.39
CA ALA A 12 -19.00 -4.29 2.72
C ALA A 12 -17.72 -4.68 3.46
N VAL A 13 -17.05 -5.74 2.98
CA VAL A 13 -15.79 -6.26 3.53
C VAL A 13 -14.79 -6.46 2.39
N ILE A 14 -13.52 -6.13 2.63
CA ILE A 14 -12.37 -6.53 1.82
C ILE A 14 -11.58 -7.54 2.65
N PRO A 15 -11.22 -8.72 2.11
CA PRO A 15 -10.51 -9.75 2.87
C PRO A 15 -9.06 -9.32 3.19
N PRO A 16 -8.43 -9.93 4.22
CA PRO A 16 -7.01 -9.72 4.49
C PRO A 16 -6.14 -10.28 3.36
N GLN A 17 -4.86 -9.88 3.34
CA GLN A 17 -3.86 -10.40 2.41
C GLN A 17 -3.08 -11.58 3.01
N GLU A 18 -2.46 -12.38 2.15
CA GLU A 18 -1.56 -13.47 2.56
C GLU A 18 -0.40 -12.92 3.40
N ARG A 19 -0.21 -13.49 4.59
CA ARG A 19 0.89 -13.15 5.51
C ARG A 19 1.36 -14.43 6.23
N PRO A 20 2.67 -14.65 6.42
CA PRO A 20 3.80 -13.86 5.91
C PRO A 20 3.87 -13.82 4.37
N ASN A 21 4.28 -12.69 3.77
CA ASN A 21 4.45 -12.57 2.33
C ASN A 21 5.75 -13.26 1.88
N VAL A 22 5.70 -14.59 1.73
CA VAL A 22 6.84 -15.42 1.31
C VAL A 22 7.34 -15.06 -0.09
N PRO A 23 6.50 -14.75 -1.09
CA PRO A 23 6.97 -14.29 -2.40
C PRO A 23 7.91 -13.07 -2.32
N LEU A 24 7.63 -12.10 -1.45
CA LEU A 24 8.51 -10.95 -1.24
C LEU A 24 9.85 -11.34 -0.60
N LEU A 25 9.85 -12.28 0.35
CA LEU A 25 11.10 -12.81 0.91
C LEU A 25 11.96 -13.48 -0.17
N ARG A 26 11.34 -14.18 -1.13
CA ARG A 26 12.07 -14.77 -2.26
C ARG A 26 12.69 -13.72 -3.18
N GLN A 27 11.98 -12.62 -3.43
CA GLN A 27 12.54 -11.48 -4.19
C GLN A 27 13.75 -10.84 -3.50
N LEU A 28 13.79 -10.88 -2.15
CA LEU A 28 14.92 -10.40 -1.35
C LEU A 28 16.09 -11.41 -1.24
N GLY A 29 15.99 -12.56 -1.92
CA GLY A 29 17.08 -13.53 -2.03
C GLY A 29 16.97 -14.76 -1.10
N PHE A 30 15.88 -14.90 -0.34
CA PHE A 30 15.65 -16.12 0.45
C PHE A 30 15.12 -17.26 -0.43
N SER A 31 15.64 -18.48 -0.25
CA SER A 31 15.30 -19.64 -1.07
C SER A 31 15.12 -20.92 -0.23
N GLY A 32 14.38 -21.89 -0.78
CA GLY A 32 13.95 -23.13 -0.10
C GLY A 32 12.43 -23.33 -0.18
N SER A 33 11.89 -24.26 0.60
CA SER A 33 10.44 -24.33 0.90
C SER A 33 9.98 -23.10 1.70
N ASP A 34 8.67 -22.86 1.77
CA ASP A 34 8.12 -21.71 2.49
C ASP A 34 8.51 -21.75 3.99
N GLU A 35 8.47 -22.94 4.59
CA GLU A 35 8.88 -23.16 5.98
C GLU A 35 10.36 -22.86 6.19
N GLN A 36 11.22 -23.28 5.26
CA GLN A 36 12.65 -23.00 5.31
C GLN A 36 12.95 -21.50 5.15
N VAL A 37 12.23 -20.82 4.24
CA VAL A 37 12.36 -19.37 4.04
C VAL A 37 11.97 -18.64 5.32
N VAL A 38 10.79 -18.92 5.87
CA VAL A 38 10.31 -18.26 7.09
C VAL A 38 11.24 -18.54 8.27
N ALA A 39 11.65 -19.79 8.49
CA ALA A 39 12.56 -20.15 9.59
C ALA A 39 13.92 -19.45 9.47
N ARG A 40 14.47 -19.33 8.26
CA ARG A 40 15.74 -18.63 8.02
C ARG A 40 15.62 -17.15 8.31
N VAL A 41 14.58 -16.48 7.81
CA VAL A 41 14.36 -15.05 8.05
C VAL A 41 14.10 -14.78 9.53
N ALA A 42 13.34 -15.63 10.21
CA ALA A 42 13.10 -15.51 11.66
C ALA A 42 14.39 -15.49 12.48
N GLN A 43 15.41 -16.27 12.08
CA GLN A 43 16.69 -16.35 12.77
C GLN A 43 17.65 -15.22 12.38
N GLN A 44 17.66 -14.81 11.11
CA GLN A 44 18.65 -13.89 10.55
C GLN A 44 18.19 -12.43 10.59
N GLU A 45 16.92 -12.17 10.26
CA GLU A 45 16.37 -10.84 10.02
C GLU A 45 14.92 -10.73 10.59
N PRO A 46 14.71 -10.85 11.90
CA PRO A 46 13.36 -10.89 12.51
C PRO A 46 12.52 -9.63 12.24
N ASP A 47 13.16 -8.47 12.08
CA ASP A 47 12.48 -7.22 11.71
C ASP A 47 11.89 -7.28 10.29
N LEU A 48 12.59 -7.94 9.36
CA LEU A 48 12.09 -8.18 8.01
C LEU A 48 10.90 -9.14 8.05
N LEU A 49 10.97 -10.22 8.84
CA LEU A 49 9.85 -11.14 9.01
C LEU A 49 8.60 -10.40 9.53
N SER A 50 8.79 -9.52 10.52
CA SER A 50 7.72 -8.67 11.05
C SER A 50 7.12 -7.79 9.94
N ALA A 51 7.97 -7.13 9.15
CA ALA A 51 7.51 -6.26 8.06
C ALA A 51 6.68 -7.00 7.00
N VAL A 52 7.10 -8.21 6.59
CA VAL A 52 6.34 -9.02 5.60
C VAL A 52 5.13 -9.76 6.20
N SER A 53 4.94 -9.70 7.52
CA SER A 53 3.82 -10.34 8.24
C SER A 53 2.79 -9.33 8.74
N SER A 54 2.97 -8.04 8.43
CA SER A 54 2.07 -6.96 8.84
C SER A 54 0.64 -7.16 8.33
N ALA A 55 -0.35 -7.00 9.22
CA ALA A 55 -1.77 -6.96 8.88
C ALA A 55 -2.25 -5.57 8.40
N SER A 56 -1.34 -4.69 7.99
CA SER A 56 -1.60 -3.28 7.63
C SER A 56 -2.64 -3.09 6.52
N ALA A 57 -2.85 -4.09 5.65
CA ALA A 57 -3.91 -4.08 4.64
C ALA A 57 -5.33 -3.96 5.22
N MET A 58 -5.51 -4.18 6.53
CA MET A 58 -6.79 -3.90 7.21
C MET A 58 -7.22 -2.43 7.12
N TRP A 59 -6.27 -1.50 6.95
CA TRP A 59 -6.55 -0.08 6.79
C TRP A 59 -6.87 0.27 5.34
N VAL A 60 -8.06 -0.16 4.92
CA VAL A 60 -8.55 -0.03 3.54
C VAL A 60 -8.82 1.41 3.09
N ALA A 61 -8.81 2.38 4.00
CA ALA A 61 -8.77 3.81 3.64
C ALA A 61 -7.56 4.16 2.76
N ASN A 62 -6.49 3.36 2.84
CA ASN A 62 -5.32 3.53 1.99
C ASN A 62 -5.26 2.55 0.81
N ALA A 63 -6.28 1.70 0.58
CA ALA A 63 -6.20 0.70 -0.49
C ALA A 63 -6.21 1.34 -1.88
N ALA A 64 -7.07 2.34 -2.07
CA ALA A 64 -7.28 3.03 -3.34
C ALA A 64 -7.90 4.40 -3.10
N THR A 65 -7.84 5.26 -4.11
CA THR A 65 -8.67 6.46 -4.23
C THR A 65 -9.87 6.14 -5.12
N VAL A 66 -11.06 6.59 -4.71
CA VAL A 66 -12.33 6.34 -5.43
C VAL A 66 -12.83 7.63 -6.06
N CYS A 67 -13.19 7.56 -7.34
CA CYS A 67 -13.94 8.58 -8.06
C CYS A 67 -15.33 8.03 -8.42
N PRO A 68 -16.42 8.56 -7.83
CA PRO A 68 -17.77 8.20 -8.21
C PRO A 68 -18.08 8.50 -9.68
N SER A 69 -19.00 7.74 -10.28
CA SER A 69 -19.46 7.97 -11.66
C SER A 69 -20.06 9.35 -11.89
N ALA A 70 -20.61 9.98 -10.86
CA ALA A 70 -21.13 11.35 -10.95
C ALA A 70 -20.04 12.39 -11.20
N ASP A 71 -18.78 12.07 -10.92
CA ASP A 71 -17.63 12.96 -11.06
C ASP A 71 -16.67 12.53 -12.18
N SER A 72 -16.85 11.34 -12.76
CA SER A 72 -16.00 10.84 -13.85
C SER A 72 -16.48 11.35 -15.21
N LEU A 73 -15.56 11.46 -16.17
CA LEU A 73 -15.87 11.95 -17.52
C LEU A 73 -16.64 10.93 -18.37
N ASP A 74 -16.51 9.65 -18.04
CA ASP A 74 -17.09 8.52 -18.79
C ASP A 74 -18.30 7.89 -18.07
N GLY A 75 -18.68 8.41 -16.90
CA GLY A 75 -19.79 7.90 -16.10
C GLY A 75 -19.52 6.56 -15.41
N LEU A 76 -18.26 6.09 -15.34
CA LEU A 76 -17.86 4.89 -14.60
C LEU A 76 -17.40 5.23 -13.18
N VAL A 77 -17.43 4.26 -12.27
CA VAL A 77 -16.74 4.39 -10.98
C VAL A 77 -15.27 4.02 -11.18
N HIS A 78 -14.35 4.95 -10.88
CA HIS A 78 -12.91 4.68 -10.96
C HIS A 78 -12.34 4.38 -9.59
N LEU A 79 -11.48 3.37 -9.53
CA LEU A 79 -10.66 3.05 -8.35
C LEU A 79 -9.21 2.99 -8.77
N THR A 80 -8.36 3.85 -8.22
CA THR A 80 -6.91 3.82 -8.46
C THR A 80 -6.20 3.30 -7.23
N VAL A 81 -5.49 2.18 -7.36
CA VAL A 81 -4.76 1.55 -6.25
C VAL A 81 -3.66 2.47 -5.74
N ALA A 82 -3.50 2.58 -4.42
CA ALA A 82 -2.41 3.35 -3.83
C ALA A 82 -1.12 2.51 -3.79
N ASN A 83 0.03 3.12 -4.07
CA ASN A 83 1.31 2.39 -4.07
C ASN A 83 1.93 2.22 -2.67
N LEU A 84 1.55 3.06 -1.70
CA LEU A 84 1.98 2.97 -0.30
C LEU A 84 3.50 2.88 -0.10
N GLN A 85 4.25 3.46 -1.05
CA GLN A 85 5.69 3.23 -1.20
C GLN A 85 6.54 3.83 -0.08
N ASP A 86 6.00 4.74 0.74
CA ASP A 86 6.72 5.32 1.88
C ASP A 86 7.05 4.28 2.97
N LYS A 87 6.21 3.25 3.15
CA LYS A 87 6.38 2.21 4.16
C LYS A 87 6.54 0.83 3.51
N PHE A 88 7.71 0.22 3.67
CA PHE A 88 8.04 -1.08 3.07
C PHE A 88 6.98 -2.18 3.33
N HIS A 89 6.51 -2.31 4.58
CA HIS A 89 5.50 -3.31 4.94
C HIS A 89 4.15 -3.10 4.25
N ARG A 90 3.89 -1.88 3.75
CA ARG A 90 2.68 -1.51 3.01
C ARG A 90 2.87 -1.48 1.50
N ALA A 91 4.05 -1.15 1.01
CA ALA A 91 4.35 -1.06 -0.41
C ALA A 91 4.05 -2.38 -1.18
N SER A 92 4.17 -3.52 -0.49
CA SER A 92 3.83 -4.84 -1.05
C SER A 92 2.32 -5.13 -1.14
N GLU A 93 1.47 -4.26 -0.60
CA GLU A 93 0.01 -4.46 -0.59
C GLU A 93 -0.60 -4.27 -1.99
N ALA A 94 -0.04 -3.40 -2.83
CA ALA A 94 -0.68 -2.91 -4.05
C ALA A 94 -1.10 -4.02 -5.04
N PRO A 95 -0.25 -5.01 -5.40
CA PRO A 95 -0.65 -6.05 -6.36
C PRO A 95 -1.84 -6.90 -5.87
N THR A 96 -1.84 -7.29 -4.59
CA THR A 96 -2.95 -8.05 -4.02
C THR A 96 -4.20 -7.19 -3.89
N THR A 97 -4.06 -5.91 -3.51
CA THR A 97 -5.19 -4.97 -3.47
C THR A 97 -5.83 -4.80 -4.84
N GLU A 98 -5.04 -4.65 -5.90
CA GLU A 98 -5.54 -4.56 -7.27
C GLU A 98 -6.36 -5.81 -7.64
N ALA A 99 -5.83 -7.00 -7.40
CA ALA A 99 -6.52 -8.26 -7.68
C ALA A 99 -7.83 -8.39 -6.89
N LEU A 100 -7.83 -7.99 -5.61
CA LEU A 100 -9.03 -7.98 -4.78
C LEU A 100 -10.09 -7.00 -5.30
N LEU A 101 -9.70 -5.78 -5.66
CA LEU A 101 -10.64 -4.79 -6.20
C LEU A 101 -11.21 -5.24 -7.55
N GLN A 102 -10.38 -5.84 -8.41
CA GLN A 102 -10.84 -6.41 -9.68
C GLN A 102 -11.85 -7.55 -9.48
N ALA A 103 -11.69 -8.36 -8.42
CA ALA A 103 -12.60 -9.44 -8.08
C ALA A 103 -13.90 -8.95 -7.41
N ILE A 104 -13.83 -7.93 -6.55
CA ILE A 104 -14.99 -7.34 -5.87
C ILE A 104 -15.84 -6.50 -6.82
N PHE A 105 -15.21 -5.80 -7.76
CA PHE A 105 -15.86 -4.94 -8.76
C PHE A 105 -15.59 -5.46 -10.18
N PRO A 106 -16.15 -6.62 -10.59
CA PRO A 106 -15.77 -7.27 -11.84
C PRO A 106 -16.42 -6.64 -13.09
N ASP A 107 -17.54 -5.93 -12.94
CA ASP A 107 -18.30 -5.38 -14.06
C ASP A 107 -17.60 -4.15 -14.68
N ARG A 108 -16.90 -4.37 -15.81
CA ARG A 108 -16.15 -3.34 -16.52
C ARG A 108 -17.03 -2.33 -17.25
N THR A 109 -18.35 -2.54 -17.31
CA THR A 109 -19.29 -1.53 -17.81
C THR A 109 -19.68 -0.52 -16.74
N ARG A 110 -19.27 -0.74 -15.49
CA ARG A 110 -19.57 0.13 -14.33
C ARG A 110 -18.32 0.57 -13.59
N PHE A 111 -17.24 -0.22 -13.63
CA PHE A 111 -16.04 -0.01 -12.84
C PHE A 111 -14.77 -0.03 -13.69
N ALA A 112 -13.94 0.99 -13.51
CA ALA A 112 -12.58 1.06 -14.04
C ALA A 112 -11.57 0.97 -12.88
N ILE A 113 -10.82 -0.14 -12.81
CA ILE A 113 -9.78 -0.36 -11.80
C ILE A 113 -8.42 -0.04 -12.42
N HIS A 114 -7.71 0.93 -11.85
CA HIS A 114 -6.41 1.40 -12.32
C HIS A 114 -5.30 0.86 -11.42
N PRO A 115 -4.17 0.42 -12.00
CA PRO A 115 -3.02 -0.02 -11.24
C PRO A 115 -2.43 1.14 -10.43
N ALA A 116 -1.60 0.79 -9.46
CA ALA A 116 -0.91 1.79 -8.65
C ALA A 116 0.10 2.61 -9.47
N LEU A 117 0.31 3.86 -9.06
CA LEU A 117 1.37 4.70 -9.62
C LEU A 117 2.76 4.06 -9.39
N PRO A 118 3.76 4.35 -10.25
CA PRO A 118 5.11 3.81 -10.08
C PRO A 118 5.66 4.01 -8.67
N ALA A 119 6.21 2.95 -8.07
CA ALA A 119 6.75 2.99 -6.71
C ALA A 119 8.03 3.84 -6.63
N SER A 120 7.86 5.13 -6.37
CA SER A 120 8.92 6.13 -6.30
C SER A 120 8.51 7.27 -5.38
N ALA A 121 9.48 7.85 -4.66
CA ALA A 121 9.32 9.02 -3.79
C ALA A 121 8.51 10.16 -4.44
N TRP A 122 8.65 10.33 -5.76
CA TRP A 122 7.96 11.34 -6.54
C TRP A 122 6.45 11.10 -6.71
N PHE A 123 6.02 9.84 -6.64
CA PHE A 123 4.66 9.39 -6.88
C PHE A 123 4.05 8.73 -5.63
N GLY A 124 4.46 9.14 -4.43
CA GLY A 124 3.88 8.61 -3.19
C GLY A 124 2.36 8.82 -3.14
N ASP A 125 1.62 7.73 -3.00
CA ASP A 125 0.16 7.72 -2.94
C ASP A 125 -0.30 6.86 -1.76
N GLU A 126 -1.15 7.44 -0.92
CA GLU A 126 -1.73 6.85 0.29
C GLU A 126 -3.25 6.66 0.18
N GLY A 127 -3.80 6.79 -1.04
CA GLY A 127 -5.19 6.49 -1.33
C GLY A 127 -6.21 7.45 -0.71
N ALA A 128 -7.41 6.94 -0.46
CA ALA A 128 -8.53 7.72 0.04
C ALA A 128 -8.30 8.37 1.41
N ALA A 129 -7.32 7.93 2.21
CA ALA A 129 -6.96 8.57 3.47
C ALA A 129 -6.57 10.06 3.32
N ASN A 130 -6.14 10.45 2.12
CA ASN A 130 -5.78 11.83 1.77
C ASN A 130 -6.79 12.49 0.81
N HIS A 131 -7.92 11.83 0.53
CA HIS A 131 -8.92 12.28 -0.41
C HIS A 131 -10.21 12.69 0.31
N ASN A 132 -10.76 13.84 -0.06
CA ASN A 132 -12.06 14.29 0.44
C ASN A 132 -12.99 14.63 -0.72
N ARG A 133 -14.29 14.43 -0.50
CA ARG A 133 -15.36 14.79 -1.44
C ARG A 133 -16.45 15.52 -0.67
N LEU A 134 -16.79 16.74 -1.08
CA LEU A 134 -17.76 17.60 -0.38
C LEU A 134 -18.80 18.10 -1.38
N GLY A 135 -20.09 17.88 -1.08
CA GLY A 135 -21.18 18.26 -1.96
C GLY A 135 -22.53 18.07 -1.27
N GLY A 136 -23.61 18.13 -2.05
CA GLY A 136 -24.96 17.80 -1.60
C GLY A 136 -25.18 16.29 -1.58
N GLU A 137 -26.19 15.82 -2.30
CA GLU A 137 -26.51 14.40 -2.44
C GLU A 137 -25.33 13.60 -3.02
N TYR A 138 -25.13 12.36 -2.55
CA TYR A 138 -24.01 11.52 -2.98
C TYR A 138 -23.96 11.27 -4.49
N GLY A 139 -25.12 11.18 -5.15
CA GLY A 139 -25.25 10.96 -6.59
C GLY A 139 -25.12 12.22 -7.45
N ALA A 140 -25.02 13.41 -6.84
CA ALA A 140 -24.78 14.65 -7.57
C ALA A 140 -23.27 14.88 -7.77
N PRO A 141 -22.85 15.55 -8.87
CA PRO A 141 -21.46 15.96 -9.05
C PRO A 141 -20.95 16.81 -7.89
N ALA A 142 -19.71 16.59 -7.46
CA ALA A 142 -19.13 17.33 -6.35
C ALA A 142 -17.62 17.57 -6.54
N PRO A 143 -17.08 18.69 -6.03
CA PRO A 143 -15.65 18.88 -5.98
C PRO A 143 -14.98 17.84 -5.07
N SER A 144 -13.84 17.33 -5.53
CA SER A 144 -12.93 16.50 -4.76
C SER A 144 -11.61 17.24 -4.50
N SER A 145 -10.97 16.92 -3.37
CA SER A 145 -9.67 17.48 -3.00
C SER A 145 -8.71 16.35 -2.63
N LEU A 146 -7.48 16.43 -3.10
CA LEU A 146 -6.40 15.51 -2.78
C LEU A 146 -5.32 16.24 -1.97
N SER A 147 -5.00 15.75 -0.79
CA SER A 147 -3.92 16.27 0.06
C SER A 147 -2.64 15.48 -0.22
N MET A 148 -1.70 16.05 -0.99
CA MET A 148 -0.40 15.41 -1.21
C MET A 148 0.62 15.85 -0.17
N ALA A 149 1.28 14.89 0.47
CA ALA A 149 2.52 15.17 1.20
C ALA A 149 3.63 15.48 0.18
N ALA A 150 4.36 16.58 0.37
CA ALA A 150 5.46 16.93 -0.53
C ALA A 150 6.53 15.81 -0.54
N ALA A 151 6.96 15.39 -1.73
CA ALA A 151 8.12 14.54 -1.92
C ALA A 151 9.37 15.29 -1.42
N GLY A 152 9.70 15.14 -0.15
CA GLY A 152 10.72 15.99 0.47
C GLY A 152 10.72 15.98 1.99
N GLY A 153 10.55 14.81 2.61
CA GLY A 153 10.83 14.63 4.03
C GLY A 153 12.34 14.66 4.32
N ALA A 154 13.02 15.78 4.08
CA ALA A 154 14.40 15.99 4.50
C ALA A 154 14.49 16.16 6.02
N ARG A 155 14.16 15.13 6.81
CA ARG A 155 14.84 14.93 8.09
C ARG A 155 16.15 14.21 7.78
N ARG A 156 17.20 15.01 7.57
CA ARG A 156 18.59 14.55 7.56
C ARG A 156 18.88 13.85 8.90
N ARG A 157 18.63 12.55 9.01
CA ARG A 157 19.32 11.72 10.00
C ARG A 157 20.77 11.63 9.52
N ARG A 158 21.69 12.30 10.23
CA ARG A 158 23.13 12.04 10.09
C ARG A 158 23.35 10.57 10.44
N VAL A 159 23.39 9.70 9.43
CA VAL A 159 24.03 8.40 9.58
C VAL A 159 25.53 8.66 9.50
N ALA A 160 26.17 8.71 10.66
CA ALA A 160 27.62 8.65 10.75
C ALA A 160 28.06 7.26 10.29
N ILE A 161 28.50 7.15 9.04
CA ILE A 161 29.26 5.99 8.58
C ILE A 161 30.58 6.03 9.37
N ARG A 162 30.71 5.17 10.38
CA ARG A 162 32.00 4.90 11.04
C ARG A 162 32.94 4.33 9.97
N ARG A 163 33.83 5.17 9.42
CA ARG A 163 34.97 4.70 8.63
C ARG A 163 35.83 3.82 9.55
N GLY A 164 35.97 2.55 9.18
CA GLY A 164 36.90 1.62 9.79
C GLY A 164 38.33 2.19 9.79
N LYS A 165 39.07 1.95 10.86
CA LYS A 165 40.49 2.35 10.96
C LYS A 165 41.28 1.70 9.82
N PRO A 166 42.10 2.44 9.06
CA PRO A 166 43.03 1.84 8.12
C PRO A 166 44.17 1.11 8.87
N LEU A 167 44.50 -0.09 8.41
CA LEU A 167 45.65 -0.88 8.85
C LEU A 167 46.95 -0.13 8.56
N ARG A 168 47.87 -0.10 9.53
CA ARG A 168 49.20 0.50 9.37
C ARG A 168 50.07 -0.38 8.47
N PRO A 169 50.82 0.19 7.50
CA PRO A 169 51.83 -0.57 6.78
C PRO A 169 53.04 -0.83 7.69
N ALA A 170 53.57 -2.06 7.62
CA ALA A 170 54.82 -2.45 8.26
C ALA A 170 56.00 -1.66 7.65
N ARG A 171 56.85 -1.09 8.51
CA ARG A 171 58.08 -0.43 8.09
C ARG A 171 59.10 -1.48 7.62
N ARG A 172 59.71 -1.25 6.46
CA ARG A 172 61.15 -1.31 6.22
C ARG A 172 61.49 -0.35 5.09
#